data_AF-A0A3D5EED3-F1
#
_entry.id   AF-A0A3D5EED3-F1
#
_cell.length_a   1.000
_cell.length_b   1.000
_cell.length_c   1.000
_cell.angle_alpha   90.00
_cell.angle_beta   90.00
_cell.angle_gamma   90.00
#
_symmetry.space_group_name_H-M   'P 1'
#
loop_
_entity.id
_entity.type
_entity.pdbx_description
1 polymer ?
#
loop_
_entity_poly.entity_id
_entity_poly.type
_entity_poly.pdbx_seq_one_letter_code
_entity_poly.pdbx_strand_id
1 'polypeptide(L)'
;MFENLQERLGKTLKNISGRGRLTEDNIKDTLREVRMAFLEADVALPVVREFVKQVKERAVGVEVTKSLSPGQVFIKIVREELEKAMGEANEELSLNAQPPAVVMMAGLQGAGKTTSVGKLAK
;
A
#
# COMPACT_ATOMS: atom_id res chain seq x y z
N MET A 1 2.47 7.59 11.04
CA MET A 1 2.52 8.23 9.71
C MET A 1 1.24 8.01 8.91
N PHE A 2 0.68 6.79 8.88
CA PHE A 2 -0.50 6.47 8.04
C PHE A 2 -1.80 6.23 8.81
N GLU A 3 -2.00 6.83 9.99
CA GLU A 3 -3.16 6.52 10.86
C GLU A 3 -4.51 6.81 10.18
N ASN A 4 -4.66 7.99 9.57
CA ASN A 4 -5.87 8.36 8.82
C ASN A 4 -6.15 7.39 7.65
N LEU A 5 -5.11 7.00 6.93
CA LEU A 5 -5.23 6.05 5.82
C LEU A 5 -5.61 4.66 6.32
N GLN A 6 -4.99 4.20 7.41
CA GLN A 6 -5.24 2.90 8.04
C GLN A 6 -6.67 2.80 8.58
N GLU A 7 -7.18 3.87 9.21
CA GLU A 7 -8.55 3.89 9.71
C GLU A 7 -9.58 3.84 8.57
N ARG A 8 -9.37 4.63 7.52
CA ARG A 8 -10.30 4.68 6.38
C ARG A 8 -10.29 3.41 5.54
N LEU A 9 -9.11 2.91 5.18
CA LEU A 9 -8.98 1.61 4.50
C LEU A 9 -9.58 0.49 5.36
N GLY A 10 -9.34 0.50 6.68
CA GLY A 10 -9.93 -0.46 7.60
C GLY A 10 -11.46 -0.46 7.57
N LYS A 11 -12.10 0.72 7.56
CA LYS A 11 -13.57 0.84 7.46
C LYS A 11 -14.09 0.35 6.11
N THR A 12 -13.50 0.82 5.01
CA THR A 12 -13.92 0.47 3.64
C THR A 12 -13.77 -1.02 3.35
N LEU A 13 -12.66 -1.65 3.79
CA LEU A 13 -12.43 -3.08 3.61
C LEU A 13 -13.36 -3.94 4.48
N LYS A 14 -13.69 -3.50 5.70
CA LYS A 14 -14.69 -4.17 6.56
C LYS A 14 -16.06 -4.22 5.88
N ASN A 15 -16.49 -3.12 5.25
CA ASN A 15 -17.77 -3.06 4.54
C ASN A 15 -17.87 -4.08 3.40
N ILE A 16 -16.77 -4.34 2.68
CA ILE A 16 -16.71 -5.38 1.66
C ILE A 16 -16.69 -6.80 2.26
N SER A 17 -15.98 -7.00 3.38
CA SER A 17 -15.85 -8.32 4.00
C SER A 17 -17.16 -8.88 4.57
N GLY A 18 -18.11 -8.01 4.90
CA GLY A 18 -19.45 -8.40 5.33
C GLY A 18 -20.40 -8.84 4.21
N ARG A 19 -19.98 -8.75 2.94
CA ARG A 19 -20.81 -9.10 1.78
C ARG A 19 -20.46 -10.49 1.25
N GLY A 20 -21.46 -11.34 1.07
CA GLY A 20 -21.28 -12.72 0.59
C GLY A 20 -20.86 -12.87 -0.88
N ARG A 21 -21.00 -11.81 -1.69
CA ARG A 21 -20.58 -11.78 -3.09
C ARG A 21 -20.06 -10.39 -3.48
N LEU A 22 -18.98 -10.36 -4.25
CA LEU A 22 -18.50 -9.15 -4.91
C LEU A 22 -19.30 -8.92 -6.20
N THR A 23 -19.93 -7.76 -6.32
CA THR A 23 -20.56 -7.26 -7.54
C THR A 23 -19.78 -6.06 -8.05
N GLU A 24 -19.90 -5.73 -9.33
CA GLU A 24 -19.22 -4.55 -9.90
C GLU A 24 -19.59 -3.26 -9.19
N ASP A 25 -20.87 -3.09 -8.82
CA ASP A 25 -21.35 -1.90 -8.09
C ASP A 25 -20.67 -1.79 -6.71
N ASN A 26 -20.61 -2.90 -5.97
CA ASN A 26 -20.00 -2.94 -4.64
C ASN A 26 -18.50 -2.61 -4.70
N ILE A 27 -17.79 -3.13 -5.71
CA ILE A 27 -16.37 -2.85 -5.92
C ILE A 27 -16.18 -1.37 -6.28
N LYS A 28 -17.02 -0.82 -7.15
CA LYS A 28 -16.92 0.57 -7.63
C LYS A 28 -17.05 1.59 -6.50
N ASP A 29 -18.01 1.40 -5.60
CA ASP A 29 -18.21 2.30 -4.46
C ASP A 29 -17.03 2.25 -3.49
N THR A 30 -16.56 1.05 -3.18
CA THR A 30 -15.37 0.85 -2.34
C THR A 30 -14.12 1.49 -2.96
N LEU A 31 -13.87 1.29 -4.26
CA LEU A 31 -12.74 1.91 -4.94
C LEU A 31 -12.81 3.44 -4.94
N ARG A 32 -14.02 4.02 -4.94
CA ARG A 32 -14.21 5.46 -4.81
C ARG A 32 -13.82 5.96 -3.42
N GLU A 33 -14.21 5.25 -2.35
CA GLU A 33 -13.80 5.57 -0.98
C GLU A 33 -12.29 5.45 -0.80
N VAL A 34 -11.70 4.36 -1.30
CA VAL A 34 -10.24 4.16 -1.28
C VAL A 34 -9.54 5.33 -1.98
N ARG A 35 -9.99 5.70 -3.19
CA ARG A 35 -9.45 6.86 -3.92
C ARG A 35 -9.50 8.15 -3.09
N MET A 36 -10.60 8.41 -2.40
CA MET A 36 -10.71 9.60 -1.53
C MET A 36 -9.72 9.52 -0.36
N ALA A 37 -9.59 8.36 0.28
CA ALA A 37 -8.64 8.16 1.38
C ALA A 37 -7.18 8.40 0.95
N PHE A 38 -6.81 7.98 -0.26
CA PHE A 38 -5.48 8.24 -0.81
C PHE A 38 -5.23 9.73 -1.10
N LEU A 39 -6.23 10.43 -1.65
CA LEU A 39 -6.10 11.87 -1.94
C LEU A 39 -6.01 12.72 -0.67
N GLU A 40 -6.75 12.36 0.38
CA GLU A 40 -6.67 13.00 1.69
C GLU A 40 -5.35 12.68 2.42
N ALA A 41 -4.68 11.58 2.06
CA ALA A 41 -3.38 11.18 2.59
C ALA A 41 -2.20 11.76 1.79
N ASP A 42 -2.42 12.82 1.01
CA ASP A 42 -1.42 13.49 0.17
C ASP A 42 -0.72 12.57 -0.86
N VAL A 43 -1.41 11.52 -1.33
CA VAL A 43 -0.87 10.66 -2.38
C VAL A 43 -1.14 11.26 -3.76
N ALA A 44 -0.11 11.28 -4.60
CA ALA A 44 -0.16 11.89 -5.93
C ALA A 44 -1.23 11.24 -6.83
N LEU A 45 -2.07 12.08 -7.44
CA LEU A 45 -3.20 11.64 -8.28
C LEU A 45 -2.84 10.59 -9.37
N PRO A 46 -1.68 10.67 -10.07
CA PRO A 46 -1.29 9.63 -11.02
C PRO A 46 -1.15 8.25 -10.38
N VAL A 47 -0.55 8.17 -9.19
CA VAL A 47 -0.36 6.93 -8.42
C VAL A 47 -1.72 6.36 -8.00
N VAL A 48 -2.61 7.23 -7.51
CA VAL A 48 -3.97 6.80 -7.10
C VAL A 48 -4.77 6.26 -8.28
N ARG A 49 -4.68 6.90 -9.45
CA ARG A 49 -5.38 6.45 -10.66
C ARG A 49 -4.89 5.07 -11.10
N GLU A 50 -3.58 4.87 -11.13
CA GLU A 50 -2.99 3.59 -11.51
C GLU A 50 -3.34 2.49 -10.51
N PHE A 51 -3.23 2.77 -9.21
CA PHE A 51 -3.62 1.85 -8.15
C PHE A 51 -5.07 1.38 -8.29
N VAL A 52 -6.02 2.31 -8.45
CA VAL A 52 -7.44 1.98 -8.58
C VAL A 52 -7.72 1.17 -9.84
N LYS A 53 -7.03 1.47 -10.95
CA LYS A 53 -7.14 0.72 -12.20
C LYS A 53 -6.67 -0.73 -12.01
N GLN A 54 -5.48 -0.93 -11.45
CA GLN A 54 -4.90 -2.26 -11.21
C GLN A 54 -5.75 -3.09 -10.26
N VAL A 55 -6.22 -2.50 -9.15
CA VAL A 55 -7.13 -3.19 -8.22
C VAL A 55 -8.44 -3.57 -8.91
N LYS A 56 -9.01 -2.70 -9.75
CA LYS A 56 -10.25 -3.01 -10.48
C LYS A 56 -10.06 -4.17 -11.46
N GLU A 57 -9.01 -4.13 -12.28
CA GLU A 57 -8.70 -5.19 -13.25
C GLU A 57 -8.48 -6.54 -12.57
N ARG A 58 -7.80 -6.53 -11.41
CA ARG A 58 -7.55 -7.74 -10.63
C ARG A 58 -8.73 -8.19 -9.79
N ALA A 59 -9.69 -7.33 -9.46
CA ALA A 59 -10.85 -7.71 -8.65
C ALA A 59 -12.01 -8.26 -9.50
N VAL A 60 -12.09 -7.87 -10.78
CA VAL A 60 -13.12 -8.36 -11.70
C VAL A 60 -12.70 -9.73 -12.26
N GLY A 61 -13.54 -10.74 -12.07
CA GLY A 61 -13.35 -12.07 -12.67
C GLY A 61 -12.45 -13.04 -11.89
N VAL A 62 -12.02 -12.70 -10.66
CA VAL A 62 -11.30 -13.66 -9.81
C VAL A 62 -12.26 -14.72 -9.30
N GLU A 63 -12.11 -15.95 -9.80
CA GLU A 63 -12.74 -17.12 -9.21
C GLU A 63 -12.17 -17.34 -7.81
N VAL A 64 -13.05 -17.22 -6.83
CA VAL A 64 -12.70 -17.38 -5.42
C VAL A 64 -12.49 -18.87 -5.17
N THR A 65 -11.25 -19.28 -4.88
CA THR A 65 -10.96 -20.63 -4.37
C THR A 65 -11.84 -20.91 -3.15
N LYS A 66 -12.39 -22.13 -3.05
CA LYS A 66 -13.43 -22.57 -2.09
C LYS A 66 -13.17 -22.26 -0.60
N SER A 67 -11.96 -21.85 -0.22
CA SER A 67 -11.52 -21.61 1.15
C SER A 67 -11.46 -20.13 1.58
N LEU A 68 -11.57 -19.16 0.67
CA LEU A 68 -11.48 -17.73 1.00
C LEU A 68 -12.81 -17.01 0.75
N SER A 69 -13.13 -16.02 1.58
CA SER A 69 -14.27 -15.15 1.28
C SER A 69 -13.91 -14.13 0.19
N PRO A 70 -14.89 -13.67 -0.61
CA PRO A 70 -14.64 -12.64 -1.63
C PRO A 70 -13.97 -11.38 -1.06
N GLY A 71 -14.37 -10.96 0.15
CA GLY A 71 -13.73 -9.83 0.83
C GLY A 71 -12.27 -10.06 1.23
N GLN A 72 -11.92 -11.28 1.64
CA GLN A 72 -10.51 -11.62 1.94
C GLN A 72 -9.65 -11.60 0.68
N VAL A 73 -10.18 -12.07 -0.46
CA VAL A 73 -9.49 -11.97 -1.76
C VAL A 73 -9.29 -10.51 -2.14
N PHE A 74 -10.29 -9.66 -1.94
CA PHE A 74 -10.18 -8.22 -2.21
C PHE A 74 -9.10 -7.56 -1.33
N ILE A 75 -9.07 -7.86 -0.03
CA ILE A 75 -8.03 -7.37 0.89
C ILE A 75 -6.64 -7.81 0.42
N LYS A 76 -6.51 -9.07 -0.03
CA LYS A 76 -5.23 -9.59 -0.56
C LYS A 76 -4.78 -8.80 -1.79
N ILE A 77 -5.67 -8.54 -2.74
CA ILE A 77 -5.36 -7.75 -3.95
C ILE A 77 -4.90 -6.35 -3.57
N VAL A 78 -5.64 -5.67 -2.68
CA VAL A 78 -5.31 -4.31 -2.22
C VAL A 78 -3.94 -4.29 -1.53
N ARG A 79 -3.63 -5.27 -0.67
CA ARG A 79 -2.32 -5.39 -0.02
C ARG A 79 -1.18 -5.57 -1.02
N GLU A 80 -1.35 -6.47 -2.00
CA GLU A 80 -0.32 -6.71 -3.01
C GLU A 80 -0.07 -5.49 -3.89
N GLU A 81 -1.11 -4.71 -4.22
CA GLU A 81 -0.93 -3.45 -4.95
C GLU A 81 -0.30 -2.35 -4.08
N LEU A 82 -0.56 -2.34 -2.76
CA LEU A 82 0.13 -1.45 -1.83
C LEU A 82 1.63 -1.78 -1.75
N GLU A 83 1.97 -3.07 -1.66
CA GLU A 83 3.36 -3.55 -1.65
C GLU A 83 4.08 -3.11 -2.92
N LYS A 84 3.50 -3.36 -4.11
CA LYS A 84 4.09 -2.90 -5.38
C LYS A 84 4.25 -1.38 -5.45
N ALA A 85 3.27 -0.62 -4.96
CA ALA A 85 3.35 0.83 -4.96
C ALA A 85 4.43 1.38 -4.01
N MET A 86 4.73 0.67 -2.92
CA MET A 86 5.74 1.07 -1.93
C MET A 86 7.15 0.53 -2.23
N GLY A 87 7.26 -0.53 -3.03
CA GLY A 87 8.51 -1.15 -3.46
C GLY A 87 8.40 -2.67 -3.50
N GLU A 88 8.91 -3.29 -4.57
CA GLU A 88 8.75 -4.73 -4.81
C GLU A 88 9.61 -5.63 -3.90
N ALA A 89 10.69 -5.09 -3.30
CA ALA A 89 11.62 -5.87 -2.49
C ALA A 89 11.96 -5.15 -1.17
N ASN A 90 11.94 -5.92 -0.08
CA ASN A 90 12.54 -5.51 1.18
C ASN A 90 14.04 -5.82 1.11
N GLU A 91 14.85 -4.84 0.70
CA GLU A 91 16.30 -4.95 0.78
C GLU A 91 16.81 -4.32 2.08
N GLU A 92 17.42 -5.14 2.92
CA GLU A 92 18.14 -4.66 4.08
C GLU A 92 19.47 -4.03 3.66
N LEU A 93 19.90 -2.99 4.39
CA LEU A 93 21.19 -2.37 4.16
C LEU A 93 22.31 -3.30 4.67
N SER A 94 22.95 -4.04 3.77
CA SER A 94 24.12 -4.85 4.10
C SER A 94 25.39 -3.99 4.13
N LEU A 95 25.96 -3.81 5.32
CA LEU A 95 27.26 -3.15 5.52
C LEU A 95 28.45 -4.13 5.46
N ASN A 96 28.19 -5.41 5.21
CA ASN A 96 29.21 -6.46 5.08
C ASN A 96 29.91 -6.44 3.71
N ALA A 97 30.15 -5.25 3.15
CA ALA A 97 30.98 -5.07 1.96
C ALA A 97 32.47 -5.12 2.34
N GLN A 98 33.36 -5.34 1.36
CA GLN A 98 34.80 -5.25 1.62
C GLN A 98 35.14 -3.89 2.26
N PRO A 99 35.72 -3.87 3.47
CA PRO A 99 35.97 -2.61 4.15
C PRO A 99 36.93 -1.72 3.35
N PRO A 100 36.73 -0.38 3.33
CA PRO A 100 35.68 0.37 4.04
C PRO A 100 34.37 0.51 3.24
N ALA A 101 33.22 0.33 3.90
CA ALA A 101 31.92 0.68 3.35
C ALA A 101 31.62 2.17 3.60
N VAL A 102 31.45 2.95 2.54
CA VAL A 102 31.16 4.40 2.60
C VAL A 102 29.73 4.65 2.13
N VAL A 103 28.89 5.19 3.02
CA VAL A 103 27.47 5.48 2.75
C VAL A 103 27.24 7.00 2.75
N MET A 104 26.72 7.53 1.64
CA MET A 104 26.37 8.95 1.51
C MET A 104 24.90 9.17 1.89
N MET A 105 24.66 10.08 2.84
CA MET A 105 23.31 10.45 3.27
C MET A 105 22.89 11.79 2.63
N ALA A 106 21.93 11.74 1.71
CA ALA A 106 21.42 12.92 0.99
C ALA A 106 19.93 13.16 1.28
N GLY A 107 19.44 14.38 0.98
CA GLY A 107 18.06 14.80 1.23
C GLY A 107 17.94 16.27 1.63
N LEU A 108 16.71 16.78 1.72
CA LEU A 108 16.43 18.20 2.00
C LEU A 108 16.71 18.60 3.46
N GLN A 109 16.77 19.91 3.74
CA GLN A 109 16.85 20.42 5.12
C GLN A 109 15.63 19.95 5.92
N GLY A 110 15.84 19.55 7.18
CA GLY A 110 14.74 19.08 8.04
C GLY A 110 14.27 17.65 7.75
N ALA A 111 14.80 16.97 6.71
CA ALA A 111 14.44 15.58 6.39
C ALA A 111 14.99 14.53 7.39
N GLY A 112 15.59 14.96 8.50
CA GLY A 112 16.09 14.04 9.54
C GLY A 112 17.43 13.37 9.25
N LYS A 113 18.18 13.78 8.21
CA LYS A 113 19.44 13.14 7.77
C LYS A 113 20.43 12.88 8.92
N THR A 114 20.78 13.90 9.71
CA THR A 114 21.74 13.77 10.82
C THR A 114 21.24 12.81 11.90
N THR A 115 19.94 12.84 12.21
CA THR A 115 19.33 11.91 13.16
C THR A 115 19.33 10.48 12.64
N SER A 116 19.04 10.29 11.35
CA SER A 116 19.08 8.97 10.70
C SER A 116 20.49 8.41 10.64
N VAL A 117 21.51 9.24 10.39
CA VAL A 117 22.94 8.84 10.49
C VAL A 117 23.25 8.29 11.87
N GLY A 118 22.86 9.00 12.93
CA GLY A 118 23.09 8.55 14.31
C GLY A 118 22.39 7.23 14.66
N LYS A 119 21.20 7.00 14.10
CA LYS A 119 20.48 5.71 14.25
C LYS A 119 21.11 4.58 13.45
N LEU A 120 21.67 4.88 12.28
CA LEU A 120 22.29 3.89 11.39
C LEU A 120 23.69 3.47 11.87
N ALA A 121 24.36 4.35 12.63
CA ALA A 121 25.68 4.08 13.21
C ALA A 121 25.64 3.30 14.53
N LYS A 122 24.46 3.17 15.16
CA LYS A 122 24.25 2.40 16.40
C LYS A 122 23.67 1.03 16.08
#